data_AF-A0A7W0SBL2-F1
#
_entry.id   AF-A0A7W0SBL2-F1
#
_cell.length_a   1.000
_cell.length_b   1.000
_cell.length_c   1.000
_cell.angle_alpha   90.00
_cell.angle_beta   90.00
_cell.angle_gamma   90.00
#
_symmetry.space_group_name_H-M   'P 1'
#
loop_
_entity.id
_entity.type
_entity.pdbx_description
1 polymer ?
#
loop_
_entity_poly.entity_id
_entity_poly.type
_entity_poly.pdbx_seq_one_letter_code
_entity_poly.pdbx_strand_id
1 'polypeptide(L)'
;MPPAPHKYQGPVAIAAFLHASAAWRSYRQLRLVPTRASTQPAFHCYLSEGEERTAHPAGLLVITLSGDRISAITRFLDNDLQRRLELHQMPFTTGATVVNAGS
;
A
#
# COMPACT_ATOMS: atom_id res chain seq x y z
N MET A 1 12.95 -11.96 -8.78
CA MET A 1 11.68 -11.23 -8.58
C MET A 1 11.83 -9.82 -9.12
N PRO A 2 11.31 -9.52 -10.31
CA PRO A 2 11.27 -8.14 -10.77
C PRO A 2 10.11 -7.40 -10.08
N PRO A 3 10.32 -6.16 -9.58
CA PRO A 3 9.22 -5.32 -9.12
C PRO A 3 8.21 -5.10 -10.25
N ALA A 4 6.98 -4.71 -9.94
CA ALA A 4 6.06 -4.23 -10.97
C ALA A 4 6.79 -3.18 -11.83
N PRO A 5 6.59 -3.15 -13.16
CA PRO A 5 7.44 -2.36 -14.07
C PRO A 5 7.40 -0.86 -13.80
N HIS A 6 6.48 -0.40 -12.95
CA HIS A 6 6.27 1.00 -12.62
C HIS A 6 7.11 1.37 -11.40
N LYS A 7 8.25 2.03 -11.66
CA LYS A 7 9.08 2.67 -10.63
C LYS A 7 8.77 4.17 -10.63
N TYR A 8 8.26 4.67 -9.50
CA TYR A 8 8.06 6.11 -9.31
C TYR A 8 9.20 6.65 -8.47
N GLN A 9 9.97 7.58 -9.05
CA GLN A 9 11.13 8.19 -8.42
C GLN A 9 10.92 9.68 -8.24
N GLY A 10 11.23 10.16 -7.03
CA GLY A 10 11.14 11.57 -6.68
C GLY A 10 9.73 12.02 -6.24
N PRO A 11 9.65 13.13 -5.48
CA PRO A 11 8.42 13.51 -4.78
C PRO A 11 7.21 13.76 -5.69
N VAL A 12 7.42 14.34 -6.87
CA VAL A 12 6.34 14.66 -7.82
C VAL A 12 5.71 13.38 -8.39
N ALA A 13 6.53 12.43 -8.86
CA ALA A 13 6.05 11.16 -9.39
C ALA A 13 5.36 10.32 -8.30
N ILE A 14 5.90 10.35 -7.07
CA ILE A 14 5.29 9.70 -5.91
C ILE A 14 3.93 10.33 -5.59
N ALA A 15 3.84 11.66 -5.54
CA ALA A 15 2.59 12.37 -5.26
C ALA A 15 1.53 12.06 -6.34
N ALA A 16 1.91 12.08 -7.62
CA ALA A 16 1.03 11.71 -8.72
C ALA A 16 0.53 10.26 -8.60
N PHE A 17 1.41 9.31 -8.27
CA PHE A 17 1.04 7.93 -8.02
C PHE A 17 0.07 7.79 -6.84
N LEU A 18 0.35 8.46 -5.71
CA LEU A 18 -0.51 8.41 -4.53
C LEU A 18 -1.89 8.99 -4.84
N HIS A 19 -1.95 10.09 -5.59
CA HIS A 19 -3.20 10.74 -6.00
C HIS A 19 -3.99 9.83 -6.96
N ALA A 20 -3.37 9.28 -8.00
CA ALA A 20 -4.00 8.33 -8.90
C ALA A 20 -4.48 7.08 -8.16
N SER A 21 -3.69 6.59 -7.21
CA SER A 21 -4.06 5.45 -6.39
C SER A 21 -5.20 5.76 -5.42
N ALA A 22 -5.33 6.99 -4.93
CA ALA A 22 -6.47 7.44 -4.12
C ALA A 22 -7.74 7.54 -4.98
N ALA A 23 -7.65 8.11 -6.18
CA ALA A 23 -8.77 8.19 -7.11
C ALA A 23 -9.30 6.79 -7.51
N TRP A 24 -8.38 5.86 -7.82
CA TRP A 24 -8.74 4.47 -8.12
C TRP A 24 -9.39 3.73 -6.95
N ARG A 25 -9.11 4.13 -5.71
CA ARG A 25 -9.69 3.47 -4.54
C ARG A 25 -11.17 3.75 -4.38
N SER A 26 -11.74 4.85 -4.88
CA SER A 26 -13.19 5.14 -4.83
C SER A 26 -13.89 4.62 -3.55
N TYR A 27 -14.75 3.59 -3.65
CA TYR A 27 -15.50 2.99 -2.54
C TYR A 27 -14.74 1.88 -1.76
N ARG A 28 -13.48 1.64 -2.11
CA ARG A 28 -12.61 0.59 -1.57
C ARG A 28 -11.76 1.14 -0.45
N GLN A 29 -11.70 0.44 0.67
CA GLN A 29 -10.91 0.88 1.81
C GLN A 29 -9.54 0.22 1.80
N LEU A 30 -8.48 1.03 1.79
CA LEU A 30 -7.10 0.56 1.89
C LEU A 30 -6.66 0.53 3.35
N ARG A 31 -6.24 -0.64 3.82
CA ARG A 31 -5.55 -0.81 5.09
C ARG A 31 -4.09 -1.12 4.86
N LEU A 32 -3.21 -0.39 5.54
CA LEU A 32 -1.77 -0.59 5.52
C LEU A 32 -1.32 -1.16 6.87
N VAL A 33 -0.74 -2.35 6.85
CA VAL A 33 -0.16 -2.99 8.04
C VAL A 33 1.37 -2.84 7.96
N PRO A 34 2.02 -2.14 8.91
CA PRO A 34 3.46 -1.96 8.90
C PRO A 34 4.22 -3.29 8.90
N THR A 35 5.26 -3.37 8.09
CA THR A 35 6.20 -4.50 8.01
C THR A 35 7.58 -3.98 7.58
N ARG A 36 8.53 -4.88 7.34
CA ARG A 36 9.81 -4.54 6.70
C ARG A 36 10.11 -5.47 5.55
N ALA A 37 10.74 -4.91 4.52
CA ALA A 37 11.26 -5.67 3.38
C ALA A 37 12.71 -5.26 3.15
N SER A 38 13.63 -6.22 3.26
CA SER A 38 15.07 -5.96 3.09
C SER A 38 15.53 -4.72 3.87
N THR A 39 15.24 -4.71 5.19
CA THR A 39 15.48 -3.63 6.17
C THR A 39 14.76 -2.29 5.94
N GLN A 40 14.18 -2.08 4.76
CA GLN A 40 13.39 -0.89 4.43
C GLN A 40 11.98 -0.94 5.04
N PRO A 41 11.39 0.22 5.37
CA PRO A 41 9.99 0.32 5.74
C PRO A 41 9.08 -0.20 4.63
N ALA A 42 8.11 -1.03 4.99
CA ALA A 42 7.14 -1.55 4.03
C ALA A 42 5.77 -1.72 4.68
N PHE A 43 4.74 -1.94 3.86
CA PHE A 43 3.37 -2.14 4.29
C PHE A 43 2.74 -3.30 3.55
N HIS A 44 2.14 -4.24 4.28
CA HIS A 44 1.16 -5.15 3.70
C HIS A 44 -0.11 -4.35 3.41
N CYS A 45 -0.54 -4.38 2.16
CA CYS A 45 -1.73 -3.68 1.70
C CYS A 45 -2.91 -4.65 1.73
N TYR A 46 -4.03 -4.20 2.29
CA TYR A 46 -5.31 -4.88 2.20
C TYR A 46 -6.34 -3.94 1.59
N LEU A 47 -7.20 -4.48 0.74
CA LEU A 47 -8.32 -3.77 0.13
C LEU A 47 -9.63 -4.47 0.49
N SER A 48 -10.62 -3.73 0.98
CA SER A 48 -12.01 -4.18 1.06
C SER A 48 -12.86 -3.42 0.06
N GLU A 49 -13.92 -4.04 -0.44
CA GLU A 49 -14.86 -3.41 -1.37
C GLU A 49 -16.17 -3.03 -0.66
N GLY A 50 -16.52 -1.75 -0.68
CA GLY A 50 -17.82 -1.27 -0.18
C GLY A 50 -18.00 -1.53 1.32
N GLU A 51 -19.10 -2.18 1.68
CA GLU A 51 -19.41 -2.57 3.07
C GLU A 51 -18.84 -3.94 3.47
N GLU A 52 -17.96 -4.53 2.65
CA GLU A 52 -17.33 -5.80 2.99
C GLU A 52 -16.57 -5.71 4.31
N ARG A 53 -16.88 -6.65 5.21
CA ARG A 53 -16.22 -6.82 6.51
C ARG A 53 -14.89 -7.57 6.40
N THR A 54 -14.42 -7.84 5.19
CA THR A 54 -13.19 -8.60 4.95
C THR A 54 -12.29 -7.83 4.00
N ALA A 55 -11.01 -7.75 4.37
CA ALA A 55 -9.99 -7.09 3.59
C ALA A 55 -9.14 -8.17 2.90
N HIS A 56 -9.03 -8.09 1.58
CA HIS A 56 -8.26 -9.02 0.77
C HIS A 56 -6.82 -8.52 0.60
N PRO A 57 -5.81 -9.41 0.61
CA PRO A 57 -4.44 -9.04 0.31
C PRO A 57 -4.33 -8.33 -1.05
N ALA A 58 -3.65 -7.19 -1.06
CA ALA A 58 -3.50 -6.31 -2.22
C ALA A 58 -2.04 -5.98 -2.54
N GLY A 59 -1.12 -6.82 -2.03
CA GLY A 59 0.32 -6.75 -2.26
C GLY A 59 1.14 -6.10 -1.15
N LEU A 60 2.41 -5.87 -1.45
CA LEU A 60 3.39 -5.23 -0.57
C LEU A 60 3.79 -3.86 -1.15
N LEU A 61 3.84 -2.84 -0.30
CA LEU A 61 4.34 -1.52 -0.63
C LEU A 61 5.67 -1.30 0.11
N VAL A 62 6.76 -1.12 -0.62
CA VAL A 62 8.08 -0.81 -0.04
C VAL A 62 8.37 0.67 -0.23
N ILE A 63 8.77 1.33 0.85
CA ILE A 63 9.11 2.74 0.89
C ILE A 63 10.63 2.87 0.96
N THR A 64 11.21 3.52 -0.03
CA THR A 64 12.62 3.88 -0.03
C THR A 64 12.75 5.31 0.46
N LEU A 65 13.57 5.51 1.49
CA LEU A 65 13.84 6.81 2.08
C LEU A 65 15.19 7.34 1.62
N SER A 66 15.30 8.67 1.53
CA SER A 66 16.56 9.40 1.42
C SER A 66 16.52 10.52 2.47
N GLY A 67 17.31 10.36 3.53
CA GLY A 67 17.19 11.21 4.72
C GLY A 67 15.81 11.09 5.36
N ASP A 68 15.12 12.22 5.49
CA ASP A 68 13.78 12.37 6.06
C ASP A 68 12.66 12.32 5.00
N ARG A 69 12.98 12.05 3.72
CA ARG A 69 12.03 12.09 2.61
C ARG A 69 11.86 10.74 1.93
N ILE A 70 10.66 10.50 1.39
CA ILE A 70 10.41 9.36 0.50
C ILE A 70 11.03 9.64 -0.87
N SER A 71 11.97 8.80 -1.29
CA SER A 71 12.65 8.91 -2.58
C SER A 71 12.08 7.96 -3.65
N ALA A 72 11.51 6.82 -3.22
CA ALA A 72 10.84 5.87 -4.10
C ALA A 72 9.73 5.10 -3.39
N ILE A 73 8.73 4.69 -4.17
CA ILE A 73 7.72 3.72 -3.74
C ILE A 73 7.71 2.58 -4.74
N THR A 74 7.87 1.35 -4.24
CA THR A 74 7.81 0.13 -5.05
C THR A 74 6.64 -0.72 -4.59
N ARG A 75 5.73 -1.06 -5.52
CA ARG A 75 4.60 -1.94 -5.23
C ARG A 75 4.81 -3.31 -5.86
N PHE A 76 4.63 -4.35 -5.06
CA PHE A 76 4.67 -5.74 -5.49
C PHE A 76 3.25 -6.31 -5.39
N LEU A 77 2.69 -6.72 -6.52
CA LEU A 77 1.31 -7.22 -6.64
C LEU A 77 1.23 -8.75 -6.81
N ASP A 78 2.38 -9.40 -6.89
CA ASP A 78 2.50 -10.83 -7.22
C ASP A 78 1.78 -11.73 -6.19
N ASN A 79 0.90 -12.60 -6.67
CA ASN A 79 0.17 -13.56 -5.84
C ASN A 79 1.11 -14.56 -5.14
N ASP A 80 2.23 -14.91 -5.75
CA ASP A 80 3.22 -15.79 -5.12
C ASP A 80 3.99 -15.06 -4.00
N LEU A 81 4.14 -13.72 -4.10
CA LEU A 81 4.67 -12.93 -2.99
C LEU A 81 3.70 -12.95 -1.81
N GLN A 82 2.41 -12.83 -2.07
CA GLN A 82 1.39 -12.89 -1.03
C GLN A 82 1.43 -14.22 -0.28
N ARG A 83 1.60 -15.34 -1.01
CA ARG A 83 1.75 -16.67 -0.41
C ARG A 83 3.03 -16.78 0.41
N ARG A 84 4.17 -16.29 -0.08
CA ARG A 84 5.47 -16.36 0.61
C ARG A 84 5.57 -15.47 1.84
N LEU A 85 4.81 -14.39 1.88
CA LEU A 85 4.68 -13.49 3.03
C LEU A 85 3.49 -13.85 3.93
N GLU A 86 2.82 -14.98 3.66
CA GLU A 86 1.67 -15.48 4.43
C GLU A 86 0.58 -14.41 4.61
N LEU A 87 0.32 -13.64 3.55
CA LEU A 87 -0.72 -12.63 3.56
C LEU A 87 -2.08 -13.31 3.49
N HIS A 88 -2.76 -13.35 4.62
CA HIS A 88 -4.12 -13.88 4.74
C HIS A 88 -5.12 -12.74 4.82
N GLN A 89 -6.34 -13.00 4.32
CA GLN A 89 -7.47 -12.11 4.51
C GLN A 89 -7.63 -11.69 5.97
N MET A 90 -7.87 -10.41 6.20
CA MET A 90 -8.01 -9.84 7.54
C MET A 90 -9.44 -9.36 7.77
N PRO A 91 -9.99 -9.52 9.00
CA PRO A 91 -11.25 -8.86 9.34
C PRO A 91 -11.07 -7.35 9.20
N PHE A 92 -12.00 -6.73 8.48
CA PHE A 92 -12.03 -5.31 8.28
C PHE A 92 -12.89 -4.68 9.38
N THR A 93 -12.26 -4.24 10.47
CA THR A 93 -12.95 -3.44 11.49
C THR A 93 -13.07 -2.02 10.97
N THR A 94 -14.28 -1.58 10.63
CA THR A 94 -14.60 -0.18 10.37
C THR A 94 -14.32 0.62 11.63
N GLY A 95 -13.09 1.12 11.77
CA GLY A 95 -12.61 1.86 12.93
C GLY A 95 -11.43 2.78 12.62
N ALA A 96 -11.08 2.96 11.34
CA ALA A 96 -10.09 3.94 10.94
C ALA A 96 -10.79 5.26 10.61
N THR A 97 -10.78 6.18 11.56
CA THR A 97 -11.00 7.61 11.30
C THR A 97 -10.14 8.00 10.11
N VAL A 98 -10.77 8.43 9.02
CA VAL A 98 -10.10 9.23 7.99
C VAL A 98 -9.63 10.49 8.70
N VAL A 99 -8.36 10.53 9.09
CA VAL A 99 -7.69 11.80 9.39
C VAL A 99 -7.63 12.55 8.07
N ASN A 100 -8.67 13.32 7.83
CA ASN A 100 -8.72 14.29 6.78
C ASN A 100 -7.63 15.31 7.13
N ALA A 101 -6.54 15.31 6.37
CA ALA A 101 -5.53 16.36 6.48
C ALA A 101 -6.14 17.62 5.84
N GLY A 102 -7.01 18.27 6.60
CA GLY A 102 -7.69 19.50 6.24
C GLY A 102 -7.04 20.68 6.95
N SER A 103 -6.34 21.48 6.12
CA SER A 103 -6.08 22.93 6.18
C SER A 103 -5.52 23.53 7.47
#